data_AF-A0A9P8FKT0-F1
#
_entry.id   AF-A0A9P8FKT0-F1
#
_cell.length_a   1.000
_cell.length_b   1.000
_cell.length_c   1.000
_cell.angle_alpha   90.00
_cell.angle_beta   90.00
_cell.angle_gamma   90.00
#
_symmetry.space_group_name_H-M   'P 1'
#
loop_
_entity.id
_entity.type
_entity.pdbx_description
1 polymer ?
#
loop_
_entity_poly.entity_id
_entity_poly.type
_entity_poly.pdbx_seq_one_letter_code
_entity_poly.pdbx_strand_id
1 'polypeptide(L)'
;MLLEDKSRPLSQDPREVYDIVELSDSEDDTPIWHWCTTTLPHLIGTPLSILSWAFSLRFLLLLWRSLWDDNGKPGIVAACYFGTQLSLLIARVADDGWRFLCTNPRLRPRLRLVGSQVPHADVIITTCGEEIDVVMDTVRAACDLDYPADRYRILVADDAANPDLEMRIAAMAIRTPVTLLYYARPTKGGMKAGNMNSALNYLHSLGGAEYCTFCDVDMIFEPEFLRATLALLVSDDQVGVAVVPQRFYNVPTNDPLYQSLNVDGKFDEIQRDSMNCAWVTGPGVVFRCRAIRDIGGFPENALAEDILTGFTLQGRGWKVVYCREELQFGLVPDTFKAHVTQRMKWFVGRLRNSRRLDCAIFSPKVKGMTWKQRISAICHCASPIASMMNRPLCSWI
;
A
#
# COMPACT_ATOMS: atom_id res chain seq x y z
N MET A 1 19.52 -26.70 -14.63
CA MET A 1 18.85 -27.66 -13.73
C MET A 1 17.37 -27.48 -14.02
N LEU A 2 16.73 -28.50 -14.60
CA LEU A 2 15.37 -28.41 -15.15
C LEU A 2 14.36 -28.15 -14.03
N LEU A 3 13.62 -27.05 -14.13
CA LEU A 3 12.52 -26.68 -13.24
C LEU A 3 11.32 -27.61 -13.55
N GLU A 4 10.88 -28.39 -12.59
CA GLU A 4 9.61 -29.12 -12.69
C GLU A 4 8.46 -28.14 -12.46
N ASP A 5 7.83 -27.74 -13.56
CA ASP A 5 6.66 -26.88 -13.60
C ASP A 5 5.42 -27.67 -13.14
N LYS A 6 4.96 -27.43 -11.91
CA LYS A 6 3.71 -28.01 -11.41
C LYS A 6 2.54 -27.10 -11.80
N SER A 7 2.13 -27.17 -13.06
CA SER A 7 0.89 -26.54 -13.52
C SER A 7 -0.31 -27.21 -12.83
N ARG A 8 -1.11 -26.42 -12.11
CA ARG A 8 -2.43 -26.84 -11.60
C ARG A 8 -3.44 -25.76 -11.97
N PRO A 9 -4.52 -26.08 -12.70
CA PRO A 9 -5.57 -25.12 -12.98
C PRO A 9 -6.29 -24.76 -11.68
N LEU A 10 -6.09 -23.53 -11.20
CA LEU A 10 -6.78 -22.94 -10.04
C LEU A 10 -7.78 -21.90 -10.55
N SER A 11 -8.95 -22.35 -11.04
CA SER A 11 -10.11 -21.48 -11.26
C SER A 11 -11.41 -22.27 -11.11
N GLN A 12 -12.40 -21.68 -10.42
CA GLN A 12 -13.75 -22.23 -10.20
C GLN A 12 -14.83 -21.55 -11.07
N ASP A 13 -14.47 -20.65 -12.00
CA ASP A 13 -15.42 -20.04 -12.96
C ASP A 13 -15.21 -20.60 -14.38
N PRO A 14 -16.22 -21.25 -15.00
CA PRO A 14 -16.09 -21.90 -16.31
C PRO A 14 -15.96 -20.95 -17.52
N ARG A 15 -15.84 -19.62 -17.36
CA ARG A 15 -15.87 -18.68 -18.49
C ARG A 15 -14.52 -18.16 -18.98
N GLU A 16 -13.48 -18.15 -18.15
CA GLU A 16 -12.13 -17.72 -18.55
C GLU A 16 -11.09 -18.50 -17.72
N VAL A 17 -10.70 -19.67 -18.21
CA VAL A 17 -9.64 -20.45 -17.57
C VAL A 17 -8.30 -19.87 -18.01
N TYR A 18 -7.66 -19.14 -17.11
CA TYR A 18 -6.30 -18.63 -17.29
C TYR A 18 -5.29 -19.69 -16.86
N ASP A 19 -4.24 -19.88 -17.65
CA ASP A 19 -3.14 -20.76 -17.27
C ASP A 19 -2.24 -20.05 -16.26
N ILE A 20 -2.11 -20.64 -15.08
CA ILE A 20 -1.33 -20.10 -13.96
C ILE A 20 -0.34 -21.17 -13.50
N VAL A 21 0.92 -20.76 -13.37
CA VAL A 21 1.97 -21.58 -12.78
C VAL A 21 2.37 -21.02 -11.43
N GLU A 22 2.71 -21.91 -10.52
CA GLU A 22 3.33 -21.56 -9.24
C GLU A 22 4.84 -21.65 -9.42
N LEU A 23 5.54 -20.53 -9.22
CA LEU A 23 6.99 -20.48 -9.31
C LEU A 23 7.60 -21.18 -8.10
N SER A 24 8.65 -21.96 -8.32
CA SER A 24 9.38 -22.63 -7.24
C SER A 24 9.98 -21.62 -6.27
N ASP A 25 9.93 -21.98 -4.99
CA ASP A 25 10.52 -21.29 -3.83
C ASP A 25 11.87 -20.62 -4.15
N SER A 26 11.99 -19.32 -3.84
CA SER A 26 13.29 -18.61 -3.86
C SER A 26 14.09 -18.89 -2.58
N GLU A 27 15.31 -18.39 -2.45
CA GLU A 27 16.07 -18.46 -1.18
C GLU A 27 15.27 -17.89 0.02
N ASP A 28 14.35 -16.96 -0.24
CA ASP A 28 13.43 -16.36 0.74
C ASP A 28 12.26 -17.27 1.17
N ASP A 29 12.13 -18.45 0.57
CA ASP A 29 11.12 -19.47 0.89
C ASP A 29 11.74 -20.68 1.62
N THR A 30 13.02 -20.62 1.99
CA THR A 30 13.65 -21.68 2.81
C THR A 30 12.96 -21.79 4.18
N PRO A 31 12.87 -23.01 4.77
CA PRO A 31 12.24 -23.19 6.09
C PRO A 31 12.85 -22.31 7.19
N ILE A 32 14.15 -22.03 7.09
CA ILE A 32 14.86 -21.13 8.02
C ILE A 32 14.38 -19.70 7.83
N TRP A 33 14.30 -19.20 6.60
CA TRP A 33 13.85 -17.83 6.37
C TRP A 33 12.37 -17.67 6.70
N HIS A 34 11.54 -18.66 6.36
CA HIS A 34 10.16 -18.73 6.83
C HIS A 34 10.11 -18.63 8.37
N TRP A 35 10.86 -19.46 9.09
CA TRP A 35 10.86 -19.43 10.56
C TRP A 35 11.37 -18.09 11.12
N CYS A 36 12.42 -17.51 10.55
CA CYS A 36 12.99 -16.21 10.96
C CYS A 36 12.06 -15.02 10.67
N THR A 37 11.27 -15.07 9.60
CA THR A 37 10.31 -14.01 9.25
C THR A 37 8.95 -14.16 9.93
N THR A 38 8.57 -15.40 10.27
CA THR A 38 7.24 -15.70 10.81
C THR A 38 7.24 -16.00 12.30
N THR A 39 8.08 -16.91 12.76
CA THR A 39 7.96 -17.54 14.09
C THR A 39 8.89 -16.87 15.11
N LEU A 40 10.13 -16.62 14.71
CA LEU A 40 11.15 -15.98 15.56
C LEU A 40 10.72 -14.61 16.11
N PRO A 41 10.10 -13.70 15.31
CA PRO A 41 9.64 -12.41 15.82
C PRO A 41 8.59 -12.55 16.92
N HIS A 42 7.76 -13.61 16.89
CA HIS A 42 6.79 -13.86 17.96
C HIS A 42 7.42 -14.53 19.18
N LEU A 43 8.39 -15.44 19.00
CA LEU A 43 9.06 -16.10 20.14
C LEU A 43 9.90 -15.13 20.98
N ILE A 44 10.54 -14.14 20.35
CA ILE A 44 11.41 -13.18 21.02
C ILE A 44 10.71 -11.83 21.21
N GLY A 45 10.11 -11.31 20.15
CA GLY A 45 9.51 -9.98 20.16
C GLY A 45 8.30 -9.87 21.07
N THR A 46 7.42 -10.88 21.10
CA THR A 46 6.24 -10.84 21.96
C THR A 46 6.57 -10.75 23.45
N PRO A 47 7.43 -11.63 24.03
CA PRO A 47 7.85 -11.49 25.41
C PRO A 47 8.56 -10.17 25.71
N LEU A 48 9.44 -9.70 24.82
CA LEU A 48 10.16 -8.45 25.01
C LEU A 48 9.23 -7.23 25.01
N SER A 49 8.24 -7.20 24.12
CA SER A 49 7.20 -6.18 24.10
C SER A 49 6.36 -6.22 25.37
N ILE A 50 5.91 -7.40 25.82
CA ILE A 50 5.14 -7.54 27.07
C ILE A 50 5.94 -7.02 28.27
N LEU A 51 7.24 -7.38 28.36
CA LEU A 51 8.13 -6.87 29.39
C LEU A 51 8.28 -5.35 29.27
N SER A 52 8.51 -4.82 28.07
CA SER A 52 8.60 -3.38 27.81
C SER A 52 7.33 -2.65 28.27
N TRP A 53 6.14 -3.16 27.94
CA TRP A 53 4.88 -2.57 28.37
C TRP A 53 4.72 -2.60 29.89
N ALA A 54 5.11 -3.70 30.54
CA ALA A 54 5.07 -3.81 32.00
C ALA A 54 6.02 -2.81 32.67
N PHE A 55 7.24 -2.64 32.13
CA PHE A 55 8.18 -1.62 32.61
C PHE A 55 7.65 -0.20 32.37
N SER A 56 7.10 0.09 31.19
CA SER A 56 6.50 1.39 30.88
C SER A 56 5.31 1.68 31.81
N LEU A 57 4.39 0.74 31.99
CA LEU A 57 3.25 0.90 32.91
C LEU A 57 3.72 1.14 34.34
N ARG A 58 4.68 0.35 34.82
CA ARG A 58 5.26 0.54 36.16
C ARG A 58 5.91 1.91 36.30
N PHE A 59 6.70 2.35 35.33
CA PHE A 59 7.30 3.67 35.31
C PHE A 59 6.25 4.77 35.37
N LEU A 60 5.17 4.65 34.58
CA LEU A 60 4.07 5.60 34.59
C LEU A 60 3.33 5.65 35.92
N LEU A 61 3.09 4.51 36.58
CA LEU A 61 2.47 4.47 37.91
C LEU A 61 3.36 5.11 38.99
N LEU A 62 4.69 4.90 38.91
CA LEU A 62 5.65 5.54 39.80
C LEU A 62 5.69 7.06 39.57
N LEU A 63 5.71 7.48 38.30
CA LEU A 63 5.65 8.87 37.92
C LEU A 63 4.34 9.51 38.40
N TRP A 64 3.20 8.86 38.18
CA TRP A 64 1.91 9.32 38.69
C TRP A 64 1.96 9.57 40.19
N ARG A 65 2.54 8.66 40.97
CA ARG A 65 2.69 8.81 42.42
C ARG A 65 3.66 9.94 42.79
N SER A 66 4.78 10.11 42.08
CA SER A 66 5.75 11.18 42.38
C SER A 66 5.23 12.57 42.05
N LEU A 67 4.18 12.66 41.25
CA LEU A 67 3.57 13.91 40.80
C LEU A 67 2.49 14.45 41.76
N TRP A 68 2.19 13.74 42.85
CA TRP A 68 1.25 14.18 43.89
C TRP A 68 1.91 15.21 44.80
N ASP A 69 1.22 16.33 45.03
CA ASP A 69 1.65 17.35 45.98
C ASP A 69 1.34 16.94 47.44
N ASP A 70 1.79 17.75 48.40
CA ASP A 70 1.54 17.53 49.84
C ASP A 70 0.04 17.56 50.20
N ASN A 71 -0.83 18.06 49.30
CA ASN A 71 -2.28 18.05 49.46
C ASN A 71 -2.93 16.77 48.89
N GLY A 72 -2.12 15.82 48.40
CA GLY A 72 -2.58 14.56 47.86
C GLY A 72 -3.25 14.69 46.48
N LYS A 73 -2.90 15.72 45.69
CA LYS A 73 -3.43 15.90 44.33
C LYS A 73 -2.29 16.05 43.32
N PRO A 74 -2.39 15.41 42.14
CA PRO A 74 -1.45 15.66 41.06
C PRO A 74 -1.69 17.06 40.49
N GLY A 75 -0.61 17.80 40.25
CA GLY A 75 -0.68 19.07 39.51
C GLY A 75 -1.27 18.86 38.11
N ILE A 76 -1.96 19.86 37.56
CA ILE A 76 -2.68 19.71 36.28
C ILE A 76 -1.74 19.33 35.11
N VAL A 77 -0.53 19.91 35.06
CA VAL A 77 0.50 19.61 34.07
C VAL A 77 0.93 18.14 34.16
N ALA A 78 1.09 17.68 35.39
CA ALA A 78 1.50 16.34 35.71
C ALA A 78 0.45 15.30 35.30
N ALA A 79 -0.82 15.61 35.55
CA ALA A 79 -1.95 14.79 35.12
C ALA A 79 -2.05 14.71 33.58
N CYS A 80 -1.85 15.83 32.89
CA CYS A 80 -1.82 15.87 31.42
C CYS A 80 -0.66 15.05 30.83
N TYR A 81 0.53 15.12 31.44
CA TYR A 81 1.68 14.32 31.01
C TYR A 81 1.39 12.82 31.17
N PHE A 82 0.91 12.40 32.34
CA PHE A 82 0.56 11.01 32.60
C PHE A 82 -0.51 10.49 31.62
N GLY A 83 -1.58 11.26 31.40
CA GLY A 83 -2.62 10.91 30.43
C GLY A 83 -2.08 10.73 29.01
N THR A 84 -1.14 11.58 28.59
CA THR A 84 -0.46 11.49 27.29
C THR A 84 0.41 10.24 27.18
N GLN A 85 1.21 9.94 28.21
CA GLN A 85 2.03 8.74 28.19
C GLN A 85 1.20 7.46 28.26
N LEU A 86 0.10 7.48 29.01
CA LEU A 86 -0.83 6.35 29.07
C LEU A 86 -1.50 6.12 27.72
N SER A 87 -1.92 7.17 27.01
CA SER A 87 -2.51 7.03 25.68
C SER A 87 -1.51 6.49 24.66
N LEU A 88 -0.24 6.91 24.73
CA LEU A 88 0.85 6.35 23.92
C LEU A 88 1.08 4.88 24.22
N LEU A 89 1.11 4.49 25.50
CA LEU A 89 1.26 3.09 25.90
C LEU A 89 0.09 2.25 25.38
N ILE A 90 -1.15 2.73 25.52
CA ILE A 90 -2.33 2.04 24.99
C ILE A 90 -2.24 1.87 23.47
N ALA A 91 -1.86 2.92 22.74
CA ALA A 91 -1.69 2.84 21.29
C ALA A 91 -0.58 1.84 20.91
N ARG A 92 0.53 1.82 21.65
CA ARG A 92 1.65 0.90 21.43
C ARG A 92 1.25 -0.55 21.69
N VAL A 93 0.59 -0.81 22.83
CA VAL A 93 0.06 -2.13 23.20
C VAL A 93 -0.94 -2.61 22.16
N ALA A 94 -1.79 -1.73 21.64
CA ALA A 94 -2.74 -2.07 20.60
C ALA A 94 -2.05 -2.43 19.26
N ASP A 95 -1.06 -1.64 18.83
CA ASP A 95 -0.32 -1.90 17.57
C ASP A 95 0.51 -3.19 17.65
N ASP A 96 1.31 -3.34 18.71
CA ASP A 96 2.12 -4.53 18.92
C ASP A 96 1.25 -5.77 19.21
N GLY A 97 0.21 -5.62 20.04
CA GLY A 97 -0.72 -6.70 20.40
C GLY A 97 -1.52 -7.19 19.20
N TRP A 98 -1.89 -6.30 18.28
CA TRP A 98 -2.46 -6.65 17.00
C TRP A 98 -1.53 -7.56 16.19
N ARG A 99 -0.22 -7.25 16.15
CA ARG A 99 0.79 -8.10 15.47
C ARG A 99 0.88 -9.48 16.13
N PHE A 100 0.63 -9.63 17.42
CA PHE A 100 0.66 -10.95 18.09
C PHE A 100 -0.48 -11.88 17.70
N LEU A 101 -1.57 -11.35 17.16
CA LEU A 101 -2.66 -12.17 16.61
C LEU A 101 -2.25 -12.90 15.31
N CYS A 102 -1.07 -12.58 14.77
CA CYS A 102 -0.49 -13.13 13.56
C CYS A 102 0.44 -14.33 13.85
N THR A 103 0.02 -15.31 14.64
CA THR A 103 0.93 -16.40 15.10
C THR A 103 1.43 -17.34 14.00
N ASN A 104 0.92 -17.24 12.76
CA ASN A 104 1.39 -17.99 11.60
C ASN A 104 1.09 -17.20 10.30
N PRO A 105 1.98 -16.27 9.89
CA PRO A 105 1.80 -15.50 8.67
C PRO A 105 1.77 -16.42 7.46
N ARG A 106 0.66 -16.41 6.73
CA ARG A 106 0.55 -17.08 5.44
C ARG A 106 1.43 -16.34 4.43
N LEU A 107 2.47 -17.01 3.93
CA LEU A 107 3.12 -16.60 2.69
C LEU A 107 2.22 -17.01 1.52
N ARG A 108 1.96 -16.06 0.63
CA ARG A 108 1.25 -16.37 -0.62
C ARG A 108 2.21 -17.03 -1.60
N PRO A 109 1.72 -18.02 -2.38
CA PRO A 109 2.51 -18.58 -3.46
C PRO A 109 2.83 -17.50 -4.49
N ARG A 110 3.99 -17.62 -5.12
CA ARG A 110 4.37 -16.79 -6.27
C ARG A 110 3.71 -17.37 -7.51
N LEU A 111 2.68 -16.69 -7.99
CA LEU A 111 1.90 -17.13 -9.14
C LEU A 111 2.31 -16.33 -10.39
N ARG A 112 2.22 -16.96 -11.56
CA ARG A 112 2.45 -16.29 -12.84
C ARG A 112 1.41 -16.73 -13.87
N LEU A 113 0.78 -15.77 -14.53
CA LEU A 113 0.00 -16.03 -15.75
C LEU A 113 0.92 -16.42 -16.90
N VAL A 114 0.63 -17.53 -17.59
CA VAL A 114 1.41 -18.01 -18.72
C VAL A 114 0.60 -18.00 -20.01
N GLY A 115 1.29 -17.98 -21.15
CA GLY A 115 0.66 -17.91 -22.47
C GLY A 115 0.09 -16.54 -22.80
N SER A 116 -0.79 -16.52 -23.82
CA SER A 116 -1.37 -15.30 -24.41
C SER A 116 -2.84 -15.09 -24.04
N GLN A 117 -3.50 -16.09 -23.47
CA GLN A 117 -4.86 -15.95 -22.93
C GLN A 117 -4.75 -15.45 -21.50
N VAL A 118 -4.84 -14.13 -21.35
CA VAL A 118 -4.66 -13.41 -20.08
C VAL A 118 -5.68 -12.26 -20.01
N PRO A 119 -6.09 -11.81 -18.80
CA PRO A 119 -7.13 -10.80 -18.65
C PRO A 119 -6.74 -9.44 -19.22
N HIS A 120 -7.73 -8.62 -19.59
CA HIS A 120 -7.47 -7.26 -20.05
C HIS A 120 -7.11 -6.31 -18.89
N ALA A 121 -6.07 -5.49 -19.09
CA ALA A 121 -5.62 -4.51 -18.10
C ALA A 121 -5.38 -3.10 -18.68
N ASP A 122 -5.73 -2.08 -17.89
CA ASP A 122 -5.39 -0.68 -18.16
C ASP A 122 -4.21 -0.23 -17.28
N VAL A 123 -3.10 0.20 -17.89
CA VAL A 123 -1.93 0.76 -17.17
C VAL A 123 -2.01 2.27 -17.20
N ILE A 124 -2.22 2.90 -16.05
CA ILE A 124 -2.45 4.35 -15.95
C ILE A 124 -1.24 5.01 -15.29
N ILE A 125 -0.53 5.85 -16.02
CA ILE A 125 0.60 6.63 -15.50
C ILE A 125 0.10 8.04 -15.21
N THR A 126 0.09 8.44 -13.95
CA THR A 126 -0.40 9.78 -13.54
C THR A 126 0.75 10.76 -13.42
N THR A 127 0.66 11.89 -14.11
CA THR A 127 1.66 12.99 -14.07
C THR A 127 0.98 14.33 -13.77
N CYS A 128 1.69 15.23 -13.08
CA CYS A 128 1.24 16.57 -12.74
C CYS A 128 2.40 17.59 -12.88
N GLY A 129 3.16 17.49 -13.97
CA GLY A 129 4.23 18.43 -14.31
C GLY A 129 5.63 18.01 -13.89
N GLU A 130 5.84 16.70 -13.69
CA GLU A 130 7.18 16.13 -13.54
C GLU A 130 7.98 16.25 -14.86
N GLU A 131 9.30 16.06 -14.77
CA GLU A 131 10.18 16.17 -15.94
C GLU A 131 9.81 15.14 -17.00
N ILE A 132 9.69 15.59 -18.24
CA ILE A 132 9.23 14.77 -19.37
C ILE A 132 10.07 13.49 -19.50
N ASP A 133 11.39 13.57 -19.33
CA ASP A 133 12.26 12.41 -19.50
C ASP A 133 11.98 11.33 -18.44
N VAL A 134 11.66 11.71 -17.20
CA VAL A 134 11.23 10.78 -16.13
C VAL A 134 9.90 10.12 -16.50
N VAL A 135 8.94 10.89 -17.00
CA VAL A 135 7.66 10.34 -17.49
C VAL A 135 7.90 9.35 -18.62
N MET A 136 8.77 9.69 -19.57
CA MET A 136 9.08 8.85 -20.73
C MET A 136 9.80 7.55 -20.34
N ASP A 137 10.66 7.55 -19.32
CA ASP A 137 11.30 6.33 -18.82
C ASP A 137 10.27 5.35 -18.27
N THR A 138 9.30 5.85 -17.48
CA THR A 138 8.19 5.04 -16.98
C THR A 138 7.27 4.54 -18.09
N VAL A 139 7.00 5.36 -19.11
CA VAL A 139 6.22 4.94 -20.30
C VAL A 139 6.94 3.87 -21.12
N ARG A 140 8.27 3.97 -21.27
CA ARG A 140 9.08 2.93 -21.94
C ARG A 140 9.00 1.61 -21.20
N ALA A 141 9.21 1.62 -19.88
CA ALA A 141 9.08 0.41 -19.09
C ALA A 141 7.66 -0.20 -19.15
N ALA A 142 6.62 0.62 -19.14
CA ALA A 142 5.25 0.14 -19.32
C ALA A 142 5.01 -0.50 -20.71
N CYS A 143 5.66 0.02 -21.77
CA CYS A 143 5.63 -0.60 -23.10
C CYS A 143 6.37 -1.95 -23.16
N ASP A 144 7.33 -2.17 -22.26
CA ASP A 144 8.18 -3.37 -22.22
C ASP A 144 7.68 -4.45 -21.23
N LEU A 145 6.47 -4.29 -20.67
CA LEU A 145 5.83 -5.32 -19.87
C LEU A 145 5.72 -6.64 -20.66
N ASP A 146 6.08 -7.76 -20.05
CA ASP A 146 5.84 -9.10 -20.60
C ASP A 146 4.36 -9.43 -20.50
N TYR A 147 3.59 -8.88 -21.42
CA TYR A 147 2.16 -9.08 -21.57
C TYR A 147 1.77 -8.94 -23.04
N PRO A 148 0.80 -9.73 -23.56
CA PRO A 148 0.39 -9.60 -24.95
C PRO A 148 -0.11 -8.18 -25.24
N ALA A 149 0.40 -7.55 -26.31
CA ALA A 149 0.14 -6.15 -26.63
C ALA A 149 -1.34 -5.82 -26.91
N ASP A 150 -2.15 -6.82 -27.25
CA ASP A 150 -3.60 -6.73 -27.44
C ASP A 150 -4.39 -6.89 -26.13
N ARG A 151 -3.74 -7.28 -25.03
CA ARG A 151 -4.35 -7.54 -23.73
C ARG A 151 -4.14 -6.42 -22.71
N TYR A 152 -3.38 -5.39 -23.05
CA TYR A 152 -3.29 -4.20 -22.21
C TYR A 152 -3.09 -2.93 -23.03
N ARG A 153 -3.40 -1.81 -22.41
CA ARG A 153 -3.13 -0.48 -22.97
C ARG A 153 -2.61 0.45 -21.88
N ILE A 154 -1.88 1.46 -22.32
CA ILE A 154 -1.25 2.45 -21.45
C ILE A 154 -1.95 3.78 -21.65
N LEU A 155 -2.30 4.45 -20.55
CA LEU A 155 -2.82 5.80 -20.54
C LEU A 155 -1.90 6.70 -19.72
N VAL A 156 -1.31 7.71 -20.36
CA VAL A 156 -0.63 8.81 -19.67
C VAL A 156 -1.68 9.85 -19.32
N ALA A 157 -2.02 9.93 -18.03
CA ALA A 157 -3.01 10.84 -17.47
C ALA A 157 -2.32 12.11 -16.93
N ASP A 158 -2.26 13.15 -17.75
CA ASP A 158 -1.50 14.38 -17.50
C ASP A 158 -2.37 15.51 -16.94
N ASP A 159 -2.14 15.84 -15.67
CA ASP A 159 -2.85 16.91 -14.95
C ASP A 159 -2.23 18.30 -15.20
N ALA A 160 -1.04 18.37 -15.81
CA ALA A 160 -0.41 19.61 -16.26
C ALA A 160 -0.84 20.01 -17.68
N ALA A 161 -1.35 19.08 -18.48
CA ALA A 161 -1.73 19.28 -19.88
C ALA A 161 -0.57 19.84 -20.72
N ASN A 162 0.60 19.19 -20.63
CA ASN A 162 1.82 19.62 -21.29
C ASN A 162 1.81 19.20 -22.78
N PRO A 163 1.81 20.15 -23.73
CA PRO A 163 1.75 19.84 -25.17
C PRO A 163 3.00 19.11 -25.68
N ASP A 164 4.17 19.34 -25.08
CA ASP A 164 5.40 18.65 -25.48
C ASP A 164 5.36 17.17 -25.05
N LEU A 165 4.76 16.90 -23.89
CA LEU A 165 4.52 15.53 -23.45
C LEU A 165 3.52 14.83 -24.37
N GLU A 166 2.38 15.48 -24.67
CA GLU A 166 1.39 14.95 -25.61
C GLU A 166 2.02 14.56 -26.96
N MET A 167 2.84 15.45 -27.53
CA MET A 167 3.54 15.19 -28.80
C MET A 167 4.49 13.99 -28.71
N ARG A 168 5.24 13.85 -27.62
CA ARG A 168 6.17 12.72 -27.41
C ARG A 168 5.45 11.40 -27.24
N ILE A 169 4.34 11.39 -26.50
CA ILE A 169 3.49 10.21 -26.36
C ILE A 169 2.88 9.81 -27.70
N ALA A 170 2.37 10.77 -28.48
CA ALA A 170 1.84 10.50 -29.82
C ALA A 170 2.90 9.94 -30.77
N ALA A 171 4.13 10.48 -30.76
CA ALA A 171 5.23 9.98 -31.57
C ALA A 171 5.65 8.55 -31.17
N MET A 172 5.63 8.24 -29.87
CA MET A 172 5.93 6.90 -29.37
C MET A 172 4.82 5.91 -29.69
N ALA A 173 3.55 6.32 -29.60
CA ALA A 173 2.38 5.48 -29.88
C ALA A 173 2.39 4.88 -31.29
N ILE A 174 2.95 5.57 -32.28
CA ILE A 174 3.10 5.07 -33.67
C ILE A 174 4.13 3.93 -33.77
N ARG A 175 5.07 3.86 -32.81
CA ARG A 175 6.24 2.97 -32.86
C ARG A 175 6.15 1.78 -31.91
N THR A 176 5.23 1.80 -30.95
CA THR A 176 5.00 0.71 -30.00
C THR A 176 3.86 -0.19 -30.50
N PRO A 177 3.94 -1.52 -30.33
CA PRO A 177 2.82 -2.42 -30.64
C PRO A 177 1.67 -2.30 -29.63
N VAL A 178 1.93 -1.72 -28.45
CA VAL A 178 0.95 -1.56 -27.36
C VAL A 178 0.11 -0.30 -27.62
N THR A 179 -1.18 -0.35 -27.32
CA THR A 179 -2.02 0.84 -27.40
C THR A 179 -1.57 1.85 -26.34
N LEU A 180 -0.98 2.97 -26.77
CA LEU A 180 -0.49 4.05 -25.92
C LEU A 180 -1.33 5.31 -26.15
N LEU A 181 -1.94 5.81 -25.08
CA LEU A 181 -2.87 6.94 -25.10
C LEU A 181 -2.36 8.07 -24.22
N TYR A 182 -2.65 9.31 -24.62
CA TYR A 182 -2.49 10.51 -23.81
C TYR A 182 -3.87 11.05 -23.44
N TYR A 183 -4.02 11.51 -22.19
CA TYR A 183 -5.25 12.15 -21.75
C TYR A 183 -4.94 13.23 -20.72
N ALA A 184 -5.33 14.47 -21.06
CA ALA A 184 -5.43 15.56 -20.12
C ALA A 184 -6.91 15.78 -19.77
N ARG A 185 -7.25 15.74 -18.49
CA ARG A 185 -8.65 15.89 -18.07
C ARG A 185 -9.18 17.30 -18.34
N PRO A 186 -10.46 17.43 -18.74
CA PRO A 186 -11.04 18.74 -19.07
C PRO A 186 -11.30 19.63 -17.85
N THR A 187 -11.38 19.05 -16.65
CA THR A 187 -11.68 19.80 -15.42
C THR A 187 -10.79 19.32 -14.28
N LYS A 188 -10.16 20.28 -13.58
CA LYS A 188 -9.31 20.01 -12.41
C LYS A 188 -10.16 19.88 -11.14
N GLY A 189 -9.72 19.04 -10.22
CA GLY A 189 -10.40 18.79 -8.95
C GLY A 189 -9.95 17.47 -8.31
N GLY A 190 -10.17 17.27 -7.01
CA GLY A 190 -9.94 15.97 -6.37
C GLY A 190 -8.47 15.52 -6.24
N MET A 191 -7.49 16.37 -6.61
CA MET A 191 -6.05 16.05 -6.66
C MET A 191 -5.76 14.80 -7.53
N LYS A 192 -4.74 14.01 -7.17
CA LYS A 192 -4.35 12.78 -7.89
C LYS A 192 -5.52 11.80 -8.04
N ALA A 193 -6.29 11.55 -6.98
CA ALA A 193 -7.47 10.69 -7.03
C ALA A 193 -8.52 11.17 -8.04
N GLY A 194 -8.74 12.49 -8.18
CA GLY A 194 -9.62 13.04 -9.21
C GLY A 194 -9.07 12.84 -10.63
N ASN A 195 -7.74 12.86 -10.81
CA ASN A 195 -7.12 12.53 -12.09
C ASN A 195 -7.33 11.04 -12.42
N MET A 196 -7.09 10.16 -11.45
CA MET A 196 -7.34 8.72 -11.56
C MET A 196 -8.79 8.39 -11.92
N ASN A 197 -9.77 9.02 -11.24
CA ASN A 197 -11.19 8.84 -11.54
C ASN A 197 -11.54 9.31 -12.96
N SER A 198 -11.03 10.48 -13.37
CA SER A 198 -11.22 11.01 -14.72
C SER A 198 -10.64 10.09 -15.79
N ALA A 199 -9.42 9.59 -15.56
CA ALA A 199 -8.74 8.64 -16.43
C ALA A 199 -9.52 7.32 -16.59
N LEU A 200 -10.04 6.77 -15.48
CA LEU A 200 -10.89 5.57 -15.54
C LEU A 200 -12.18 5.80 -16.32
N ASN A 201 -12.83 6.94 -16.12
CA ASN A 201 -14.04 7.27 -16.87
C ASN A 201 -13.76 7.39 -18.38
N TYR A 202 -12.64 8.02 -18.74
CA TYR A 202 -12.18 8.09 -20.14
C TYR A 202 -11.95 6.69 -20.72
N LEU A 203 -11.18 5.85 -20.03
CA LEU A 203 -10.90 4.47 -20.46
C LEU A 203 -12.16 3.61 -20.56
N HIS A 204 -13.12 3.81 -19.65
CA HIS A 204 -14.42 3.15 -19.69
C HIS A 204 -15.23 3.55 -20.93
N SER A 205 -15.17 4.82 -21.34
CA SER A 205 -15.81 5.27 -22.58
C SER A 205 -15.18 4.64 -23.84
N LEU A 206 -13.94 4.17 -23.73
CA LEU A 206 -13.21 3.40 -24.74
C LEU A 206 -13.32 1.86 -24.53
N GLY A 207 -14.36 1.38 -23.84
CA GLY A 207 -14.62 -0.04 -23.59
C GLY A 207 -14.22 -0.55 -22.20
N GLY A 208 -13.21 0.06 -21.56
CA GLY A 208 -12.69 -0.30 -20.24
C GLY A 208 -12.05 -1.69 -20.16
N ALA A 209 -10.98 -1.84 -19.38
CA ALA A 209 -10.44 -3.15 -19.02
C ALA A 209 -11.12 -3.73 -17.75
N GLU A 210 -10.97 -5.04 -17.53
CA GLU A 210 -11.43 -5.67 -16.29
C GLU A 210 -10.60 -5.22 -15.08
N TYR A 211 -9.30 -5.01 -15.31
CA TYR A 211 -8.34 -4.60 -14.30
C TYR A 211 -7.67 -3.29 -14.67
N CYS A 212 -7.21 -2.55 -13.67
CA CYS A 212 -6.41 -1.34 -13.88
C CYS A 212 -5.30 -1.22 -12.86
N THR A 213 -4.17 -0.64 -13.27
CA THR A 213 -3.05 -0.30 -12.38
C THR A 213 -2.76 1.19 -12.47
N PHE A 214 -2.27 1.74 -11.36
CA PHE A 214 -1.82 3.13 -11.29
C PHE A 214 -0.35 3.17 -10.96
N CYS A 215 0.38 3.88 -11.79
CA CYS A 215 1.82 4.08 -11.69
C CYS A 215 2.09 5.56 -11.43
N ASP A 216 2.93 5.81 -10.43
CA ASP A 216 3.52 7.12 -10.25
C ASP A 216 4.68 7.22 -11.25
N VAL A 217 4.94 8.42 -11.76
CA VAL A 217 5.93 8.63 -12.83
C VAL A 217 7.36 8.32 -12.43
N ASP A 218 7.65 8.24 -11.14
CA ASP A 218 8.97 7.92 -10.57
C ASP A 218 9.08 6.46 -10.14
N MET A 219 8.15 5.60 -10.59
CA MET A 219 8.11 4.17 -10.26
C MET A 219 8.01 3.35 -11.53
N ILE A 220 8.95 2.43 -11.70
CA ILE A 220 9.13 1.60 -12.89
C ILE A 220 8.69 0.18 -12.57
N PHE A 221 7.79 -0.38 -13.38
CA PHE A 221 7.35 -1.77 -13.23
C PHE A 221 8.35 -2.74 -13.88
N GLU A 222 8.58 -3.87 -13.22
CA GLU A 222 9.29 -4.99 -13.81
C GLU A 222 8.43 -5.66 -14.90
N PRO A 223 9.04 -6.27 -15.93
CA PRO A 223 8.31 -6.84 -17.06
C PRO A 223 7.19 -7.79 -16.65
N GLU A 224 7.39 -8.58 -15.60
CA GLU A 224 6.44 -9.60 -15.19
C GLU A 224 5.34 -9.08 -14.24
N PHE A 225 5.31 -7.78 -13.94
CA PHE A 225 4.40 -7.14 -12.96
C PHE A 225 2.93 -7.54 -13.16
N LEU A 226 2.40 -7.39 -14.39
CA LEU A 226 1.00 -7.73 -14.69
C LEU A 226 0.76 -9.23 -14.53
N ARG A 227 1.66 -10.09 -15.04
CA ARG A 227 1.49 -11.54 -14.95
C ARG A 227 1.43 -12.06 -13.52
N ALA A 228 2.20 -11.49 -12.58
CA ALA A 228 2.16 -11.91 -11.17
C ALA A 228 0.93 -11.38 -10.43
N THR A 229 0.67 -10.09 -10.56
CA THR A 229 -0.40 -9.44 -9.80
C THR A 229 -1.78 -9.88 -10.27
N LEU A 230 -1.99 -10.04 -11.59
CA LEU A 230 -3.25 -10.53 -12.14
C LEU A 230 -3.48 -12.00 -11.84
N ALA A 231 -2.43 -12.83 -11.75
CA ALA A 231 -2.58 -14.23 -11.32
C ALA A 231 -3.24 -14.33 -9.94
N LEU A 232 -2.87 -13.45 -9.00
CA LEU A 232 -3.49 -13.39 -7.67
C LEU A 232 -4.96 -12.94 -7.72
N LEU A 233 -5.29 -12.00 -8.62
CA LEU A 233 -6.63 -11.42 -8.76
C LEU A 233 -7.63 -12.38 -9.40
N VAL A 234 -7.20 -13.15 -10.42
CA VAL A 234 -8.08 -14.13 -11.11
C VAL A 234 -8.24 -15.42 -10.30
N SER A 235 -7.30 -15.74 -9.41
CA SER A 235 -7.36 -16.94 -8.56
C SER A 235 -8.40 -16.84 -7.43
N ASP A 236 -8.85 -15.62 -7.08
CA ASP A 236 -9.85 -15.40 -6.03
C ASP A 236 -10.70 -14.17 -6.37
N ASP A 237 -11.97 -14.41 -6.72
CA ASP A 237 -12.90 -13.36 -7.10
C ASP A 237 -13.24 -12.36 -6.00
N GLN A 238 -12.93 -12.64 -4.74
CA GLN A 238 -13.07 -11.69 -3.64
C GLN A 238 -11.87 -10.75 -3.54
N VAL A 239 -10.79 -10.96 -4.31
CA VAL A 239 -9.66 -10.05 -4.37
C VAL A 239 -10.01 -8.84 -5.23
N GLY A 240 -10.04 -7.68 -4.59
CA GLY A 240 -10.30 -6.40 -5.24
C GLY A 240 -9.02 -5.69 -5.67
N VAL A 241 -7.90 -6.01 -5.03
CA VAL A 241 -6.60 -5.40 -5.33
C VAL A 241 -5.45 -6.32 -4.93
N ALA A 242 -4.43 -6.36 -5.78
CA ALA A 242 -3.11 -6.92 -5.49
C ALA A 242 -2.08 -5.78 -5.38
N VAL A 243 -1.23 -5.83 -4.37
CA VAL A 243 -0.24 -4.80 -4.03
C VAL A 243 1.15 -5.44 -4.02
N VAL A 244 2.15 -4.82 -4.62
CA VAL A 244 3.55 -5.28 -4.57
C VAL A 244 4.36 -4.40 -3.60
N PRO A 245 5.54 -4.84 -3.12
CA PRO A 245 6.41 -4.03 -2.28
C PRO A 245 6.87 -2.78 -3.04
N GLN A 246 7.00 -1.65 -2.35
CA GLN A 246 7.70 -0.49 -2.88
C GLN A 246 9.20 -0.68 -2.68
N ARG A 247 9.96 -0.68 -3.77
CA ARG A 247 11.43 -0.69 -3.75
C ARG A 247 11.97 0.52 -4.47
N PHE A 248 13.23 0.83 -4.18
CA PHE A 248 13.86 2.04 -4.68
C PHE A 248 15.32 1.78 -5.04
N TYR A 249 15.79 2.38 -6.12
CA TYR A 249 17.13 2.13 -6.67
C TYR A 249 18.17 3.20 -6.32
N ASN A 250 17.76 4.34 -5.75
CA ASN A 250 18.65 5.44 -5.34
C ASN A 250 18.81 5.58 -3.81
N VAL A 251 18.55 4.52 -3.04
CA VAL A 251 18.73 4.54 -1.58
C VAL A 251 20.22 4.53 -1.22
N PRO A 252 20.71 5.43 -0.34
CA PRO A 252 22.10 5.38 0.11
C PRO A 252 22.38 4.09 0.91
N THR A 253 23.59 3.54 0.77
CA THR A 253 23.96 2.23 1.37
C THR A 253 23.74 2.14 2.88
N ASN A 254 23.92 3.26 3.61
CA ASN A 254 23.72 3.32 5.06
C ASN A 254 22.29 3.68 5.48
N ASP A 255 21.39 3.99 4.53
CA ASP A 255 19.98 4.35 4.69
C ASP A 255 19.63 5.06 6.02
N PRO A 256 20.25 6.21 6.33
CA PRO A 256 20.15 6.83 7.66
C PRO A 256 18.75 7.39 7.95
N LEU A 257 17.93 7.57 6.91
CA LEU A 257 16.57 8.10 6.97
C LEU A 257 15.51 7.01 6.78
N TYR A 258 15.92 5.73 6.71
CA TYR A 258 15.03 4.58 6.53
C TYR A 258 14.09 4.75 5.31
N GLN A 259 14.65 5.21 4.19
CA GLN A 259 13.93 5.45 2.94
C GLN A 259 13.63 4.16 2.18
N SER A 260 14.37 3.08 2.43
CA SER A 260 14.15 1.78 1.77
C SER A 260 12.82 1.12 2.12
N LEU A 261 12.22 1.45 3.28
CA LEU A 261 11.02 0.78 3.79
C LEU A 261 11.16 -0.76 3.83
N ASN A 262 12.39 -1.26 4.00
CA ASN A 262 12.68 -2.68 3.88
C ASN A 262 11.94 -3.53 4.92
N VAL A 263 11.79 -3.04 6.16
CA VAL A 263 11.04 -3.77 7.20
C VAL A 263 9.55 -3.76 6.90
N ASP A 264 9.00 -2.63 6.41
CA ASP A 264 7.59 -2.54 6.04
C ASP A 264 7.21 -3.62 5.01
N GLY A 265 7.95 -3.70 3.89
CA GLY A 265 7.65 -4.67 2.83
C GLY A 265 8.04 -6.12 3.16
N LYS A 266 9.19 -6.36 3.82
CA LYS A 266 9.68 -7.73 4.07
C LYS A 266 9.08 -8.39 5.31
N PHE A 267 8.42 -7.65 6.21
CA PHE A 267 7.89 -8.21 7.45
C PHE A 267 6.48 -7.71 7.77
N ASP A 268 6.27 -6.38 7.85
CA ASP A 268 5.00 -5.84 8.34
C ASP A 268 3.83 -6.12 7.37
N GLU A 269 4.03 -5.95 6.06
CA GLU A 269 2.98 -6.23 5.06
C GLU A 269 2.65 -7.72 4.94
N ILE A 270 3.63 -8.61 5.11
CA ILE A 270 3.38 -10.06 5.13
C ILE A 270 2.48 -10.43 6.31
N GLN A 271 2.79 -9.91 7.49
CA GLN A 271 1.96 -10.12 8.68
C GLN A 271 0.57 -9.54 8.48
N ARG A 272 0.46 -8.32 7.94
CA ARG A 272 -0.83 -7.70 7.59
C ARG A 272 -1.63 -8.56 6.61
N ASP A 273 -1.03 -9.00 5.50
CA ASP A 273 -1.69 -9.83 4.48
C ASP A 273 -2.22 -11.15 5.03
N SER A 274 -1.46 -11.80 5.92
CA SER A 274 -1.88 -13.06 6.53
C SER A 274 -3.15 -12.92 7.38
N MET A 275 -3.43 -11.72 7.87
CA MET A 275 -4.63 -11.36 8.61
C MET A 275 -5.69 -10.70 7.71
N ASN A 276 -5.50 -10.71 6.39
CA ASN A 276 -6.33 -10.04 5.39
C ASN A 276 -6.39 -8.51 5.59
N CYS A 277 -5.32 -7.92 6.11
CA CYS A 277 -5.20 -6.51 6.48
C CYS A 277 -4.12 -5.78 5.69
N ALA A 278 -3.66 -6.33 4.57
CA ALA A 278 -2.67 -5.71 3.70
C ALA A 278 -3.08 -4.27 3.35
N TRP A 279 -2.12 -3.36 3.29
CA TRP A 279 -2.38 -1.98 2.93
C TRP A 279 -2.22 -1.77 1.43
N VAL A 280 -3.00 -0.82 0.91
CA VAL A 280 -2.79 -0.27 -0.42
C VAL A 280 -1.86 0.92 -0.25
N THR A 281 -0.58 0.72 -0.56
CA THR A 281 0.48 1.72 -0.40
C THR A 281 0.98 2.15 -1.78
N GLY A 282 0.62 3.37 -2.21
CA GLY A 282 1.08 4.02 -3.44
C GLY A 282 1.02 3.15 -4.72
N PRO A 283 1.95 3.37 -5.68
CA PRO A 283 1.98 2.65 -6.95
C PRO A 283 2.34 1.17 -6.77
N GLY A 284 2.22 0.40 -7.85
CA GLY A 284 2.45 -1.05 -7.84
C GLY A 284 1.23 -1.81 -7.34
N VAL A 285 0.07 -1.35 -7.76
CA VAL A 285 -1.22 -1.87 -7.34
C VAL A 285 -2.05 -2.19 -8.56
N VAL A 286 -2.61 -3.39 -8.62
CA VAL A 286 -3.57 -3.77 -9.65
C VAL A 286 -4.92 -3.93 -9.00
N PHE A 287 -5.88 -3.14 -9.44
CA PHE A 287 -7.25 -3.17 -8.97
C PHE A 287 -8.12 -3.94 -9.96
N ARG A 288 -9.11 -4.64 -9.42
CA ARG A 288 -10.28 -5.03 -10.19
C ARG A 288 -11.16 -3.80 -10.39
N CYS A 289 -11.46 -3.43 -11.64
CA CYS A 289 -12.23 -2.21 -11.94
C CYS A 289 -13.61 -2.22 -11.28
N ARG A 290 -14.26 -3.40 -11.15
CA ARG A 290 -15.54 -3.51 -10.44
C ARG A 290 -15.43 -3.12 -8.97
N ALA A 291 -14.32 -3.47 -8.30
CA ALA A 291 -14.12 -3.16 -6.89
C ALA A 291 -13.98 -1.64 -6.66
N ILE A 292 -13.31 -0.94 -7.58
CA ILE A 292 -13.23 0.52 -7.58
C ILE A 292 -14.61 1.15 -7.81
N ARG A 293 -15.41 0.64 -8.77
CA ARG A 293 -16.78 1.12 -8.99
C ARG A 293 -17.68 0.90 -7.76
N ASP A 294 -17.55 -0.25 -7.11
CA ASP A 294 -18.36 -0.57 -5.92
C ASP A 294 -18.14 0.45 -4.80
N ILE A 295 -16.91 0.90 -4.58
CA ILE A 295 -16.61 1.92 -3.56
C ILE A 295 -16.94 3.35 -4.02
N GLY A 296 -17.36 3.54 -5.27
CA GLY A 296 -17.71 4.84 -5.85
C GLY A 296 -16.54 5.60 -6.46
N GLY A 297 -15.45 4.91 -6.84
CA GLY A 297 -14.22 5.51 -7.32
C GLY A 297 -13.17 5.73 -6.22
N PHE A 298 -12.02 6.29 -6.61
CA PHE A 298 -10.96 6.65 -5.67
C PHE A 298 -11.41 7.81 -4.77
N PRO A 299 -11.16 7.76 -3.45
CA PRO A 299 -11.53 8.82 -2.51
C PRO A 299 -10.79 10.13 -2.80
N GLU A 300 -11.51 11.09 -3.39
CA GLU A 300 -10.96 12.40 -3.73
C GLU A 300 -10.61 13.26 -2.52
N ASN A 301 -9.80 14.28 -2.78
CA ASN A 301 -9.37 15.27 -1.79
C ASN A 301 -8.66 14.64 -0.56
N ALA A 302 -8.12 13.43 -0.68
CA ALA A 302 -7.29 12.76 0.34
C ALA A 302 -5.81 13.03 0.08
N LEU A 303 -5.01 13.21 1.14
CA LEU A 303 -3.54 13.29 1.02
C LEU A 303 -2.88 11.90 0.97
N ALA A 304 -3.60 10.88 1.43
CA ALA A 304 -3.24 9.46 1.42
C ALA A 304 -4.48 8.68 0.91
N GLU A 305 -4.82 8.93 -0.35
CA GLU A 305 -5.97 8.32 -1.05
C GLU A 305 -5.84 6.81 -1.17
N ASP A 306 -4.61 6.31 -1.31
CA ASP A 306 -4.24 4.91 -1.45
C ASP A 306 -4.74 4.07 -0.27
N ILE A 307 -4.31 4.41 0.94
CA ILE A 307 -4.68 3.69 2.16
C ILE A 307 -6.19 3.82 2.42
N LEU A 308 -6.77 4.99 2.16
CA LEU A 308 -8.21 5.20 2.30
C LEU A 308 -9.00 4.34 1.32
N THR A 309 -8.49 4.13 0.10
CA THR A 309 -9.05 3.22 -0.90
C THR A 309 -9.04 1.79 -0.36
N GLY A 310 -7.90 1.33 0.15
CA GLY A 310 -7.76 0.00 0.75
C GLY A 310 -8.76 -0.27 1.88
N PHE A 311 -8.88 0.66 2.83
CA PHE A 311 -9.88 0.51 3.91
C PHE A 311 -11.32 0.55 3.40
N THR A 312 -11.63 1.39 2.40
CA THR A 312 -12.98 1.46 1.84
C THR A 312 -13.35 0.17 1.09
N LEU A 313 -12.38 -0.44 0.38
CA LEU A 313 -12.52 -1.75 -0.25
C LEU A 313 -12.80 -2.84 0.77
N GLN A 314 -11.97 -2.96 1.81
CA GLN A 314 -12.18 -3.92 2.91
C GLN A 314 -13.52 -3.71 3.60
N GLY A 315 -13.94 -2.46 3.75
CA GLY A 315 -15.25 -2.06 4.24
C GLY A 315 -16.44 -2.55 3.43
N ARG A 316 -16.23 -2.83 2.14
CA ARG A 316 -17.20 -3.46 1.22
C ARG A 316 -17.01 -4.97 1.09
N GLY A 317 -16.10 -5.57 1.85
CA GLY A 317 -15.83 -7.00 1.84
C GLY A 317 -14.76 -7.47 0.84
N TRP A 318 -14.19 -6.55 0.06
CA TRP A 318 -13.08 -6.88 -0.86
C TRP A 318 -11.81 -7.25 -0.08
N LYS A 319 -11.08 -8.24 -0.58
CA LYS A 319 -9.74 -8.60 -0.08
C LYS A 319 -8.70 -7.74 -0.77
N VAL A 320 -7.73 -7.29 0.03
CA VAL A 320 -6.48 -6.67 -0.41
C VAL A 320 -5.40 -7.71 -0.22
N VAL A 321 -4.64 -8.03 -1.26
CA VAL A 321 -3.60 -9.07 -1.20
C VAL A 321 -2.23 -8.50 -1.46
N TYR A 322 -1.24 -8.99 -0.72
CA TYR A 322 0.16 -8.61 -0.89
C TYR A 322 0.91 -9.65 -1.71
N CYS A 323 1.45 -9.22 -2.85
CA CYS A 323 2.41 -9.97 -3.66
C CYS A 323 3.80 -9.69 -3.10
N ARG A 324 4.53 -10.73 -2.70
CA ARG A 324 5.82 -10.60 -2.02
C ARG A 324 7.02 -10.48 -2.98
N GLU A 325 6.74 -10.18 -4.25
CA GLU A 325 7.76 -10.08 -5.29
C GLU A 325 8.11 -8.62 -5.55
N GLU A 326 9.39 -8.32 -5.68
CA GLU A 326 9.90 -6.99 -5.99
C GLU A 326 9.68 -6.70 -7.48
N LEU A 327 8.48 -6.22 -7.82
CA LEU A 327 8.02 -6.01 -9.21
C LEU A 327 7.88 -4.54 -9.60
N GLN A 328 8.40 -3.64 -8.77
CA GLN A 328 8.49 -2.22 -9.08
C GLN A 328 9.68 -1.59 -8.35
N PHE A 329 10.29 -0.58 -8.97
CA PHE A 329 11.37 0.18 -8.38
C PHE A 329 11.23 1.67 -8.70
N GLY A 330 11.36 2.52 -7.69
CA GLY A 330 11.26 3.97 -7.89
C GLY A 330 12.36 4.80 -7.24
N LEU A 331 12.11 6.10 -7.12
CA LEU A 331 13.00 7.06 -6.52
C LEU A 331 12.60 7.42 -5.08
N VAL A 332 13.58 7.50 -4.19
CA VAL A 332 13.44 8.17 -2.90
C VAL A 332 13.82 9.65 -3.03
N PRO A 333 13.29 10.52 -2.14
CA PRO A 333 13.73 11.91 -2.09
C PRO A 333 15.24 12.05 -1.90
N ASP A 334 15.85 12.88 -2.74
CA ASP A 334 17.30 13.15 -2.79
C ASP A 334 17.78 14.14 -1.71
N THR A 335 16.87 14.99 -1.22
CA THR A 335 17.15 15.97 -0.17
C THR A 335 16.41 15.67 1.12
N PHE A 336 17.03 16.01 2.25
CA PHE A 336 16.39 15.91 3.57
C PHE A 336 15.08 16.70 3.64
N LYS A 337 15.00 17.87 3.01
CA LYS A 337 13.79 18.69 2.96
C LYS A 337 12.65 17.98 2.23
N ALA A 338 12.94 17.37 1.08
CA ALA A 338 11.95 16.59 0.33
C ALA A 338 11.51 15.35 1.12
N HIS A 339 12.45 14.66 1.78
CA HIS A 339 12.14 13.55 2.69
C HIS A 339 11.17 13.94 3.82
N VAL A 340 11.47 15.03 4.54
CA VAL A 340 10.59 15.52 5.62
C VAL A 340 9.21 15.91 5.08
N THR A 341 9.15 16.52 3.91
CA THR A 341 7.89 16.90 3.25
C THR A 341 7.04 15.66 2.94
N GLN A 342 7.66 14.62 2.38
CA GLN A 342 7.01 13.34 2.08
C GLN A 342 6.46 12.69 3.36
N ARG A 343 7.30 12.55 4.41
CA ARG A 343 6.88 11.96 5.69
C ARG A 343 5.77 12.76 6.38
N MET A 344 5.81 14.09 6.30
CA MET A 344 4.73 14.94 6.81
C MET A 344 3.43 14.77 6.03
N LYS A 345 3.50 14.64 4.69
CA LYS A 345 2.31 14.34 3.87
C LYS A 345 1.66 13.03 4.31
N TRP A 346 2.45 11.97 4.52
CA TRP A 346 1.95 10.69 5.02
C TRP A 346 1.33 10.81 6.42
N PHE A 347 2.00 11.50 7.34
CA PHE A 347 1.50 11.71 8.69
C PHE A 347 0.15 12.45 8.71
N VAL A 348 0.06 13.60 8.02
CA VAL A 348 -1.17 14.40 7.93
C VAL A 348 -2.25 13.65 7.15
N GLY A 349 -1.88 12.88 6.12
CA GLY A 349 -2.78 12.01 5.38
C GLY A 349 -3.44 10.98 6.27
N ARG A 350 -2.65 10.25 7.08
CA ARG A 350 -3.20 9.29 8.06
C ARG A 350 -4.15 9.96 9.04
N LEU A 351 -3.78 11.11 9.60
CA LEU A 351 -4.66 11.86 10.52
C LEU A 351 -6.00 12.26 9.88
N ARG A 352 -5.98 12.74 8.63
CA ARG A 352 -7.20 13.10 7.89
C ARG A 352 -8.04 11.86 7.57
N ASN A 353 -7.40 10.73 7.26
CA ASN A 353 -8.08 9.45 7.05
C ASN A 353 -8.74 8.96 8.33
N SER A 354 -8.10 9.10 9.50
CA SER A 354 -8.70 8.77 10.80
C SER A 354 -10.06 9.45 10.97
N ARG A 355 -10.14 10.75 10.64
CA ARG A 355 -11.40 11.50 10.70
C ARG A 355 -12.43 11.02 9.68
N ARG A 356 -12.00 10.67 8.45
CA ARG A 356 -12.91 10.21 7.37
C ARG A 356 -13.47 8.81 7.57
N LEU A 357 -12.80 8.03 8.42
CA LEU A 357 -13.17 6.68 8.82
C LEU A 357 -13.81 6.64 10.21
N ASP A 358 -14.14 7.77 10.84
CA ASP A 358 -14.67 7.85 12.21
C ASP A 358 -13.84 7.02 13.21
N CYS A 359 -12.52 7.13 13.09
CA CYS A 359 -11.50 6.35 13.80
C CYS A 359 -11.65 4.82 13.69
N ALA A 360 -12.34 4.35 12.65
CA ALA A 360 -12.74 2.96 12.40
C ALA A 360 -13.60 2.31 13.51
N ILE A 361 -14.14 3.11 14.45
CA ILE A 361 -14.95 2.60 15.56
C ILE A 361 -16.40 2.43 15.12
N PHE A 362 -17.03 3.47 14.58
CA PHE A 362 -18.46 3.48 14.26
C PHE A 362 -18.78 3.73 12.79
N SER A 363 -17.77 3.81 11.92
CA SER A 363 -18.01 4.20 10.54
C SER A 363 -18.77 3.14 9.75
N PRO A 364 -19.82 3.51 8.99
CA PRO A 364 -20.44 2.61 8.02
C PRO A 364 -19.45 2.10 6.97
N LYS A 365 -18.39 2.87 6.69
CA LYS A 365 -17.33 2.53 5.74
C LYS A 365 -16.48 1.34 6.16
N VAL A 366 -16.55 0.89 7.41
CA VAL A 366 -15.80 -0.28 7.90
C VAL A 366 -16.73 -1.46 8.24
N LYS A 367 -18.01 -1.40 7.87
CA LYS A 367 -19.02 -2.39 8.29
C LYS A 367 -18.74 -3.80 7.76
N GLY A 368 -18.22 -3.93 6.55
CA GLY A 368 -17.86 -5.23 5.95
C GLY A 368 -16.51 -5.78 6.40
N MET A 369 -15.75 -5.04 7.21
CA MET A 369 -14.47 -5.52 7.73
C MET A 369 -14.67 -6.66 8.72
N THR A 370 -13.80 -7.65 8.64
CA THR A 370 -13.60 -8.62 9.71
C THR A 370 -13.16 -7.91 11.00
N TRP A 371 -13.35 -8.56 12.15
CA TRP A 371 -12.89 -8.01 13.43
C TRP A 371 -11.38 -7.71 13.43
N LYS A 372 -10.61 -8.54 12.71
CA LYS A 372 -9.18 -8.39 12.47
C LYS A 372 -8.86 -7.09 11.72
N GLN A 373 -9.44 -6.91 10.53
CA GLN A 373 -9.30 -5.68 9.74
C GLN A 373 -9.74 -4.44 10.51
N ARG A 374 -10.80 -4.55 11.32
CA ARG A 374 -11.29 -3.43 12.13
C ARG A 374 -10.29 -2.99 13.19
N ILE A 375 -9.64 -3.93 13.90
CA ILE A 375 -8.58 -3.59 14.85
C ILE A 375 -7.40 -2.95 14.11
N SER A 376 -6.98 -3.51 12.97
CA SER A 376 -5.92 -2.91 12.15
C SER A 376 -6.24 -1.46 11.74
N ALA A 377 -7.48 -1.20 11.31
CA ALA A 377 -7.96 0.13 10.95
C ALA A 377 -7.99 1.09 12.15
N ILE A 378 -8.39 0.62 13.34
CA ILE A 378 -8.35 1.42 14.57
C ILE A 378 -6.90 1.78 14.94
N CYS A 379 -5.97 0.81 14.89
CA CYS A 379 -4.55 1.05 15.16
C CYS A 379 -3.96 2.08 14.17
N HIS A 380 -4.28 1.93 12.88
CA HIS A 380 -3.91 2.90 11.85
C HIS A 380 -4.42 4.32 12.18
N CYS A 381 -5.67 4.43 12.62
CA CYS A 381 -6.29 5.71 12.95
C CYS A 381 -5.70 6.35 14.22
N ALA A 382 -5.37 5.54 15.23
CA ALA A 382 -4.92 5.98 16.54
C ALA A 382 -3.45 6.42 16.57
N SER A 383 -2.58 5.76 15.79
CA SER A 383 -1.13 6.02 15.75
C SER A 383 -0.76 7.50 15.56
N PRO A 384 -1.22 8.21 14.49
CA PRO A 384 -0.86 9.62 14.29
C PRO A 384 -1.41 10.55 15.38
N ILE A 385 -2.57 10.23 15.97
CA ILE A 385 -3.19 11.00 17.05
C ILE A 385 -2.32 10.92 18.30
N ALA A 386 -1.90 9.70 18.67
CA ALA A 386 -1.02 9.48 19.82
C ALA A 386 0.31 10.24 19.65
N SER A 387 0.91 10.21 18.45
CA SER A 387 2.13 10.99 18.17
C SER A 387 1.94 12.51 18.28
N MET A 388 0.77 13.05 17.91
CA MET A 388 0.50 14.49 18.07
C MET A 388 0.47 14.93 19.53
N MET A 389 -0.09 14.09 20.42
CA MET A 389 -0.20 14.43 21.85
C MET A 389 1.16 14.65 22.52
N ASN A 390 2.25 14.13 21.93
CA ASN A 390 3.60 14.29 22.45
C ASN A 390 4.30 15.61 22.04
N ARG A 391 3.85 16.29 20.98
CA ARG A 391 4.49 17.53 20.50
C ARG A 391 4.51 18.68 21.53
N PRO A 392 3.43 18.95 22.28
CA PRO A 392 3.43 19.98 23.31
C PRO A 392 4.35 19.67 24.49
N LEU A 393 4.91 18.46 24.61
CA LEU A 393 5.84 18.11 25.69
C LEU A 393 7.30 18.29 25.26
N CYS A 394 7.61 18.03 23.99
CA CYS A 394 8.95 18.23 23.45
C CYS A 394 9.28 19.68 23.09
N SER A 395 8.28 20.56 22.88
CA SER A 395 8.51 21.98 22.60
C SER A 395 8.73 22.84 23.85
N TRP A 396 8.68 22.23 25.05
CA TRP A 396 8.93 22.88 26.34
C TRP A 396 10.25 22.43 27.00
N ILE A 397 10.99 21.54 26.34
CA ILE A 397 12.39 21.18 26.64
C ILE A 397 13.24 21.87 25.57
#